data_AF-A0A4Q1HF12-F1
#
_entry.id   AF-A0A4Q1HF12-F1
#
_cell.length_a   1.000
_cell.length_b   1.000
_cell.length_c   1.000
_cell.angle_alpha   90.00
_cell.angle_beta   90.00
_cell.angle_gamma   90.00
#
_symmetry.space_group_name_H-M   'P 1'
#
loop_
_entity.id
_entity.type
_entity.pdbx_description
1 polymer ?
#
loop_
_entity_poly.entity_id
_entity_poly.type
_entity_poly.pdbx_seq_one_letter_code
_entity_poly.pdbx_strand_id
1 'polypeptide(L)' 'MKILTKETQQSRATLWLEPVTQGGFRWEVEVVDTGKTTVPHVIQSEHVFRTPTDAALDGIRALESLAVSQ' A
#
# COMPACT_ATOMS: atom_id res chain seq x y z
N MET A 1 8.38 0.83 6.45
CA MET A 1 8.56 -0.63 6.64
C MET A 1 7.74 -1.37 5.59
N LYS A 2 8.33 -2.30 4.84
CA LYS A 2 7.59 -3.14 3.89
C LYS A 2 6.74 -4.17 4.63
N ILE A 3 5.45 -4.25 4.32
CA ILE A 3 4.50 -5.18 4.97
C ILE A 3 4.20 -6.37 4.07
N LEU A 4 3.77 -6.10 2.83
CA LEU A 4 3.27 -7.13 1.92
C LEU A 4 3.59 -6.74 0.48
N THR A 5 3.77 -7.73 -0.39
CA THR A 5 3.82 -7.51 -1.84
C THR A 5 2.95 -8.53 -2.52
N LYS A 6 2.10 -8.03 -3.41
CA LYS A 6 1.29 -8.84 -4.32
C LYS A 6 1.79 -8.62 -5.73
N GLU A 7 2.07 -9.71 -6.43
CA GLU A 7 2.58 -9.68 -7.80
C GLU A 7 1.65 -10.50 -8.70
N THR A 8 1.27 -9.89 -9.81
CA THR A 8 0.55 -10.52 -10.92
C THR A 8 1.47 -10.54 -12.14
N GLN A 9 1.02 -11.16 -13.23
CA GLN A 9 1.78 -11.13 -14.49
C GLN A 9 1.96 -9.71 -15.06
N GLN A 10 1.12 -8.75 -14.66
CA GLN A 10 1.05 -7.41 -15.24
C GLN A 10 1.40 -6.28 -14.27
N SER A 11 1.36 -6.54 -12.96
CA SER A 11 1.58 -5.50 -11.94
C SER A 11 2.18 -6.06 -10.66
N ARG A 12 2.90 -5.21 -9.94
CA ARG A 12 3.37 -5.46 -8.57
C ARG A 12 2.85 -4.35 -7.67
N ALA A 13 2.17 -4.72 -6.60
CA ALA A 13 1.70 -3.80 -5.58
C ALA A 13 2.39 -4.10 -4.24
N THR A 14 3.08 -3.12 -3.67
CA THR A 14 3.78 -3.23 -2.38
C THR A 14 3.15 -2.31 -1.35
N LEU A 15 2.73 -2.91 -0.24
CA LEU A 15 2.24 -2.20 0.94
C LEU A 15 3.40 -1.81 1.84
N TRP A 16 3.52 -0.53 2.10
CA TRP A 16 4.45 0.11 3.01
C TRP A 16 3.71 0.70 4.20
N LEU A 17 4.34 0.66 5.35
CA LEU A 17 3.88 1.28 6.58
C LEU A 17 4.91 2.31 7.06
N GLU A 18 4.49 3.54 7.28
CA GLU A 18 5.36 4.64 7.66
C GLU A 18 4.90 5.32 8.96
N PRO A 19 5.82 5.59 9.90
CA PRO A 19 5.50 6.43 11.05
C PRO A 19 5.39 7.89 10.62
N VAL A 20 4.44 8.62 11.18
CA VAL A 20 4.27 10.06 10.93
C VAL A 20 5.04 10.87 11.98
N THR A 21 5.64 12.00 11.60
CA THR A 21 6.46 12.86 12.48
C THR A 21 5.72 13.32 13.75
N GLN A 22 4.39 13.48 13.69
CA GLN A 22 3.55 13.89 14.83
C GLN A 22 3.00 12.71 15.65
N GLY A 23 3.48 11.49 15.38
CA GLY A 23 2.98 10.25 15.96
C GLY A 23 1.92 9.57 15.10
N GLY A 24 1.75 8.27 15.34
CA GLY A 24 0.88 7.41 14.55
C GLY A 24 1.55 6.88 13.28
N PHE A 25 0.75 6.19 12.47
CA PHE A 25 1.20 5.42 11.32
C PHE A 25 0.28 5.65 10.13
N ARG A 26 0.86 5.71 8.93
CA ARG A 26 0.15 5.69 7.65
C ARG A 26 0.62 4.49 6.85
N TRP A 27 -0.20 4.10 5.89
CA TRP A 27 0.21 3.12 4.90
C TRP A 27 0.24 3.73 3.51
N GLU A 28 1.08 3.16 2.66
CA GLU A 28 1.15 3.49 1.25
C GLU A 28 1.17 2.20 0.43
N VAL A 29 0.45 2.16 -0.67
CA VAL A 29 0.52 1.07 -1.65
C VAL A 29 1.17 1.64 -2.90
N GLU A 30 2.38 1.19 -3.18
CA GLU A 30 3.07 1.46 -4.43
C GLU A 30 2.67 0.40 -5.45
N VAL A 31 2.11 0.81 -6.58
CA VAL A 31 1.71 -0.06 -7.70
C VAL A 31 2.60 0.24 -8.90
N VAL A 32 3.25 -0.80 -9.41
CA VAL A 32 4.13 -0.76 -10.58
C VAL A 32 3.58 -1.71 -11.63
N ASP A 33 3.25 -1.20 -12.83
CA ASP A 33 2.95 -2.06 -13.97
C ASP A 33 4.24 -2.73 -14.45
N THR A 34 4.30 -4.06 -14.43
CA THR A 34 5.50 -4.81 -14.81
C THR A 34 5.67 -4.91 -16.33
N GLY A 35 4.61 -4.62 -17.11
CA GLY A 35 4.61 -4.66 -18.57
C GLY A 35 4.73 -3.31 -19.28
N LYS A 36 4.69 -2.20 -18.54
CA LYS A 36 4.79 -0.84 -19.09
C LYS A 36 5.81 -0.06 -18.28
N THR A 37 6.64 0.75 -18.92
CA THR A 37 7.55 1.70 -18.26
C THR A 37 6.76 2.90 -17.71
N THR A 38 5.70 2.63 -16.96
CA THR A 38 4.87 3.64 -16.31
C THR A 38 5.46 4.02 -14.96
N VAL A 39 5.33 5.30 -14.62
CA VAL A 39 5.71 5.83 -13.31
C VAL A 39 4.91 5.07 -12.23
N PRO A 40 5.56 4.60 -11.14
CA PRO A 40 4.86 3.98 -10.03
C PRO A 40 3.71 4.86 -9.53
N HIS A 41 2.54 4.25 -9.35
CA HIS A 41 1.38 4.91 -8.77
C HIS A 41 1.34 4.61 -7.27
N VAL A 42 1.23 5.66 -6.45
CA VAL A 42 1.18 5.52 -4.99
C VAL A 42 -0.23 5.89 -4.50
N ILE A 43 -0.83 4.99 -3.75
CA ILE A 43 -2.08 5.20 -3.03
C ILE A 43 -1.73 5.32 -1.55
N GLN A 44 -2.18 6.40 -0.91
CA GLN A 44 -1.88 6.67 0.50
C GLN A 44 -3.12 6.49 1.36
N SER A 45 -2.92 6.18 2.64
CA SER A 45 -3.99 6.12 3.62
C SER A 45 -4.66 7.48 3.80
N GLU A 46 -6.00 7.50 3.81
CA GLU A 46 -6.78 8.71 4.08
C GLU A 46 -6.63 9.20 5.53
N HIS A 47 -6.31 8.28 6.45
CA HIS A 47 -6.25 8.51 7.88
C HIS A 47 -4.86 8.21 8.46
N VAL A 48 -4.55 8.82 9.60
CA VAL A 48 -3.42 8.44 10.46
C VAL A 48 -3.96 7.51 11.54
N PHE A 49 -3.33 6.35 11.69
CA PHE A 49 -3.70 5.37 12.70
C PHE A 49 -2.84 5.50 13.93
N ARG A 50 -3.41 5.20 15.10
CA ARG A 50 -2.68 5.27 16.37
C ARG A 50 -1.65 4.16 16.51
N THR A 51 -1.93 2.98 15.95
CA THR A 51 -1.08 1.79 16.06
C THR A 51 -0.63 1.32 14.68
N PRO A 52 0.56 0.66 14.60
CA PRO A 52 1.02 0.12 13.32
C PRO A 52 0.14 -1.04 12.84
N THR A 53 -0.48 -1.77 13.76
CA THR A 53 -1.38 -2.88 13.47
C THR A 53 -2.66 -2.41 12.78
N ASP A 54 -3.27 -1.34 13.26
CA ASP A 54 -4.49 -0.78 12.64
C ASP A 54 -4.21 -0.26 11.23
N ALA A 55 -3.10 0.46 11.05
CA ALA A 55 -2.66 0.91 9.73
C ALA A 55 -2.35 -0.26 8.78
N ALA A 56 -1.71 -1.31 9.28
CA ALA A 56 -1.42 -2.49 8.46
C ALA A 56 -2.71 -3.22 8.04
N LEU A 57 -3.67 -3.38 8.96
CA LEU A 57 -4.98 -3.99 8.67
C LEU A 57 -5.75 -3.20 7.62
N ASP A 58 -5.78 -1.87 7.74
CA ASP A 58 -6.43 -1.00 6.76
C ASP A 58 -5.74 -1.06 5.40
N GLY A 59 -4.41 -0.98 5.37
CA GLY A 59 -3.63 -1.07 4.14
C GLY A 59 -3.74 -2.42 3.42
N ILE A 60 -3.88 -3.53 4.16
CA ILE A 60 -4.14 -4.85 3.58
C ILE A 60 -5.51 -4.86 2.89
N ARG A 61 -6.55 -4.31 3.53
CA ARG A 61 -7.90 -4.23 2.92
C ARG A 61 -7.89 -3.37 1.66
N ALA A 62 -7.17 -2.24 1.69
CA ALA A 62 -6.99 -1.40 0.51
C ALA A 62 -6.30 -2.18 -0.62
N LEU A 63 -5.19 -2.86 -0.33
CA LEU A 63 -4.46 -3.69 -1.30
C LEU A 63 -5.34 -4.81 -1.89
N GLU A 64 -6.16 -5.46 -1.07
CA GLU A 64 -7.09 -6.49 -1.53
C GLU A 64 -8.16 -5.94 -2.47
N SER A 65 -8.70 -4.75 -2.16
CA SER A 65 -9.71 -4.09 -3.00
C SER A 65 -9.19 -3.73 -4.40
N LEU A 66 -7.90 -3.37 -4.51
CA LEU A 66 -7.24 -3.10 -5.78
C LEU A 66 -7.13 -4.35 -6.66
N ALA A 67 -6.97 -5.51 -6.03
CA ALA A 67 -6.79 -6.77 -6.74
C ALA A 67 -8.10 -7.44 -7.20
N VAL A 68 -9.25 -6.99 -6.69
CA VAL A 68 -10.59 -7.46 -7.14
C VAL A 68 -11.07 -6.67 -8.36
N SER A 69 -10.43 -5.52 -8.66
CA SER A 69 -10.86 -4.60 -9.71
C SER A 69 -10.17 -4.83 -11.08
N GLN A 70 -9.53 -5.98 -11.30
CA GLN A 70 -8.94 -6.39 -12.60
C GLN A 70 -9.72 -7.53 -13.24
#